data_AF-A0AAU3KBE1-F1
#
_entry.id   AF-A0AAU3KBE1-F1
#
_cell.length_a   1.000
_cell.length_b   1.000
_cell.length_c   1.000
_cell.angle_alpha   90.00
_cell.angle_beta   90.00
_cell.angle_gamma   90.00
#
_symmetry.space_group_name_H-M   'P 1'
#
loop_
_entity.id
_entity.type
_entity.pdbx_description
1 polymer ?
#
loop_
_entity_poly.entity_id
_entity_poly.type
_entity_poly.pdbx_seq_one_letter_code
_entity_poly.pdbx_strand_id
1 'polypeptide(L)'
;MSELPATELPSTGLPSTDLGASDAVARADSLLCADRQFGDSAAVGERNYARFRLGLTMLAHRDDSCAQTLRTTAAEPEERLRPLLFDPVLRQCFEDDILRLENGTLEHSALGRYLARYIGERPVADPPSVGPCEGLTQPRRRAWPGLGNAWLLTELKPRDPVDEMLGDRLMELYRDALGDGPARAQAPVSPTSADQATLREGAELLASLMPATGASVLGHITMVGFTRRETQEGPLQSMSGGDPLPSSVLLSPERCTSPWLAAESLLHEGSHLKLFDALRTGSVVRNATERVPIPWRIGSWTVIRVFVALHFYVHLLVFQAAATAADEAVRKRFGPPPAAEVIDEPSPGTPAALHGSHRTSAERARYLAERVLALPEEALTENGHRFARWLLAVLRLVDEDAPTPQDRAGTTADRPSAAAPLTGAYQRVTPVDACALPGLGQLLVGDAASARMHWLNSRSWTVYSLCDGRDLDSLRAAYADAARLTPGSAEVDRHVGDSVRQLVAAGLVTRLG
;
A
#
# COMPACT_ATOMS: atom_id res chain seq x y z
N MET A 1 33.14 38.72 51.49
CA MET A 1 33.08 39.40 50.19
C MET A 1 34.16 38.81 49.31
N SER A 2 33.76 37.94 48.40
CA SER A 2 34.61 37.42 47.32
C SER A 2 33.67 37.02 46.19
N GLU A 3 33.78 37.71 45.07
CA GLU A 3 33.05 37.43 43.82
C GLU A 3 33.61 36.17 43.17
N LEU A 4 32.73 35.33 42.61
CA LEU A 4 33.07 34.24 41.68
C LEU A 4 32.29 34.47 40.38
N PRO A 5 32.90 34.23 39.20
CA PRO A 5 32.31 34.58 37.91
C PRO A 5 31.33 33.51 37.42
N ALA A 6 30.34 33.98 36.66
CA ALA A 6 29.32 33.17 36.01
C ALA A 6 29.92 32.31 34.87
N THR A 7 29.64 31.02 34.90
CA THR A 7 29.98 30.05 33.86
C THR A 7 28.86 30.01 32.81
N GLU A 8 29.15 30.43 31.58
CA GLU A 8 28.25 30.22 30.43
C GLU A 8 28.20 28.73 30.07
N LEU A 9 26.97 28.22 29.87
CA LEU A 9 26.71 26.86 29.40
C LEU A 9 26.94 26.77 27.88
N PRO A 10 27.57 25.69 27.38
CA PRO A 10 27.80 25.52 25.94
C PRO A 10 26.49 25.25 25.21
N SER A 11 26.27 26.03 24.16
CA SER A 11 25.27 25.83 23.10
C SER A 11 25.34 24.40 22.55
N THR A 12 24.28 23.62 22.74
CA THR A 12 24.08 22.33 22.07
C THR A 12 23.60 22.57 20.64
N GLY A 13 24.54 22.90 19.74
CA GLY A 13 24.31 22.81 18.31
C GLY A 13 24.17 21.35 17.89
N LEU A 14 23.06 21.01 17.22
CA LEU A 14 22.93 19.75 16.51
C LEU A 14 24.06 19.65 15.46
N PRO A 15 24.76 18.52 15.34
CA PRO A 15 25.82 18.37 14.34
C PRO A 15 25.23 18.48 12.93
N SER A 16 25.75 19.41 12.13
CA SER A 16 25.52 19.45 10.70
C SER A 16 26.17 18.21 10.06
N THR A 17 25.37 17.20 9.76
CA THR A 17 25.84 16.03 9.01
C THR A 17 25.76 16.35 7.52
N ASP A 18 26.84 16.91 6.99
CA ASP A 18 27.08 16.99 5.55
C ASP A 18 27.37 15.56 5.05
N LEU A 19 26.31 14.81 4.74
CA LEU A 19 26.41 13.45 4.23
C LEU A 19 26.80 13.51 2.76
N GLY A 20 27.76 12.68 2.32
CA GLY A 20 28.02 12.54 0.89
C GLY A 20 26.76 12.08 0.14
N ALA A 21 26.58 12.51 -1.11
CA ALA A 21 25.38 12.22 -1.90
C ALA A 21 25.05 10.71 -1.96
N SER A 22 26.05 9.83 -2.03
CA SER A 22 25.87 8.38 -2.00
C SER A 22 25.29 7.87 -0.67
N ASP A 23 25.70 8.45 0.46
CA ASP A 23 25.21 8.07 1.79
C ASP A 23 23.76 8.56 1.99
N ALA A 24 23.44 9.75 1.47
CA ALA A 24 22.09 10.28 1.49
C ALA A 24 21.11 9.40 0.69
N VAL A 25 21.50 8.95 -0.50
CA VAL A 25 20.72 8.01 -1.33
C VAL A 25 20.51 6.67 -0.62
N ALA A 26 21.57 6.05 -0.10
CA ALA A 26 21.46 4.76 0.58
C ALA A 26 20.55 4.84 1.83
N ARG A 27 20.64 5.96 2.57
CA ARG A 27 19.75 6.23 3.71
C ARG A 27 18.31 6.44 3.27
N ALA A 28 18.07 7.18 2.18
CA ALA A 28 16.74 7.40 1.63
C ALA A 28 16.10 6.09 1.14
N ASP A 29 16.86 5.25 0.42
CA ASP A 29 16.43 3.92 -0.01
C ASP A 29 16.01 3.05 1.18
N SER A 30 16.84 3.01 2.23
CA SER A 30 16.51 2.26 3.45
C SER A 30 15.27 2.82 4.15
N LEU A 31 15.13 4.14 4.22
CA LEU A 31 14.02 4.80 4.90
C LEU A 31 12.69 4.61 4.16
N LEU A 32 12.70 4.52 2.82
CA LEU A 32 11.53 4.15 2.00
C LEU A 32 10.99 2.73 2.29
N CYS A 33 11.77 1.90 2.97
CA CYS A 33 11.36 0.55 3.37
C CYS A 33 11.19 0.38 4.89
N ALA A 34 11.59 1.37 5.69
CA ALA A 34 11.64 1.23 7.15
C ALA A 34 10.28 1.35 7.85
N ASP A 35 9.31 2.06 7.25
CA ASP A 35 8.01 2.24 7.88
C ASP A 35 7.19 0.94 7.80
N ARG A 36 6.96 0.30 8.95
CA ARG A 36 6.24 -0.98 9.01
C ARG A 36 4.79 -0.94 8.50
N GLN A 37 4.16 0.23 8.37
CA GLN A 37 2.78 0.35 7.88
C GLN A 37 2.75 0.54 6.36
N PHE A 38 3.70 1.29 5.80
CA PHE A 38 3.65 1.73 4.40
C PHE A 38 4.88 1.34 3.56
N GLY A 39 6.07 1.34 4.16
CA GLY A 39 7.34 1.12 3.46
C GLY A 39 7.75 -0.35 3.39
N ASP A 40 7.55 -1.10 4.48
CA ASP A 40 7.98 -2.49 4.65
C ASP A 40 7.06 -3.45 3.90
N SER A 41 7.49 -3.91 2.72
CA SER A 41 6.74 -4.85 1.89
C SER A 41 6.44 -6.18 2.56
N ALA A 42 7.30 -6.68 3.46
CA ALA A 42 7.05 -7.93 4.15
C ALA A 42 5.89 -7.76 5.14
N ALA A 43 5.89 -6.67 5.91
CA ALA A 43 4.79 -6.35 6.81
C ALA A 43 3.47 -6.04 6.06
N VAL A 44 3.54 -5.34 4.92
CA VAL A 44 2.38 -5.11 4.06
C VAL A 44 1.83 -6.43 3.52
N GLY A 45 2.71 -7.33 3.06
CA GLY A 45 2.34 -8.67 2.62
C GLY A 45 1.64 -9.48 3.72
N GLU A 46 2.24 -9.57 4.91
CA GLU A 46 1.70 -10.31 6.06
C GLU A 46 0.27 -9.84 6.41
N ARG A 47 0.02 -8.52 6.39
CA ARG A 47 -1.33 -7.99 6.61
C ARG A 47 -2.31 -8.34 5.50
N ASN A 48 -1.87 -8.28 4.24
CA ASN A 48 -2.72 -8.65 3.11
C ASN A 48 -3.08 -10.14 3.15
N TYR A 49 -2.16 -11.01 3.58
CA TYR A 49 -2.46 -12.42 3.83
C TYR A 49 -3.46 -12.63 4.96
N ALA A 50 -3.26 -11.97 6.10
CA ALA A 50 -4.19 -12.06 7.21
C ALA A 50 -5.60 -11.59 6.79
N ARG A 51 -5.69 -10.49 6.04
CA ARG A 51 -6.95 -9.98 5.48
C ARG A 51 -7.58 -10.96 4.51
N PHE A 52 -6.79 -11.56 3.61
CA PHE A 52 -7.30 -12.54 2.66
C PHE A 52 -7.85 -13.78 3.36
N ARG A 53 -7.08 -14.36 4.28
CA ARG A 53 -7.49 -15.54 5.06
C ARG A 53 -8.76 -15.27 5.86
N LEU A 54 -8.78 -14.17 6.61
CA LEU A 54 -9.97 -13.81 7.39
C LEU A 54 -11.18 -13.53 6.50
N GLY A 55 -10.97 -12.84 5.38
CA GLY A 55 -12.01 -12.55 4.40
C GLY A 55 -12.60 -13.82 3.78
N LEU A 56 -11.78 -14.81 3.44
CA LEU A 56 -12.27 -16.12 2.99
C LEU A 56 -13.17 -16.78 4.03
N THR A 57 -12.79 -16.74 5.32
CA THR A 57 -13.63 -17.25 6.42
C THR A 57 -14.96 -16.48 6.51
N MET A 58 -14.92 -15.15 6.48
CA MET A 58 -16.12 -14.31 6.53
C MET A 58 -17.04 -14.54 5.33
N LEU A 59 -16.50 -14.67 4.12
CA LEU A 59 -17.26 -15.02 2.92
C LEU A 59 -17.91 -16.40 3.06
N ALA A 60 -17.22 -17.36 3.67
CA ALA A 60 -17.76 -18.70 3.93
C ALA A 60 -18.90 -18.73 4.98
N HIS A 61 -19.03 -17.69 5.81
CA HIS A 61 -20.19 -17.50 6.67
C HIS A 61 -21.40 -16.94 5.93
N ARG A 62 -21.18 -16.27 4.79
CA ARG A 62 -22.23 -15.60 4.03
C ARG A 62 -22.74 -16.39 2.83
N ASP A 63 -21.88 -17.13 2.15
CA ASP A 63 -22.22 -17.90 0.95
C ASP A 63 -22.11 -19.41 1.18
N ASP A 64 -23.22 -20.03 1.58
CA ASP A 64 -23.32 -21.47 1.85
C ASP A 64 -22.93 -22.33 0.63
N SER A 65 -23.15 -21.84 -0.59
CA SER A 65 -22.88 -22.61 -1.82
C SER A 65 -21.39 -22.89 -2.03
N CYS A 66 -20.53 -21.99 -1.54
CA CYS A 66 -19.07 -22.05 -1.69
C CYS A 66 -18.35 -22.19 -0.34
N ALA A 67 -19.08 -22.30 0.77
CA ALA A 67 -18.54 -22.25 2.13
C ALA A 67 -17.42 -23.26 2.38
N GLN A 68 -17.58 -24.51 1.94
CA GLN A 68 -16.57 -25.54 2.12
C GLN A 68 -15.26 -25.21 1.37
N THR A 69 -15.35 -24.75 0.13
CA THR A 69 -14.18 -24.37 -0.67
C THR A 69 -13.47 -23.18 -0.05
N LEU A 70 -14.22 -22.16 0.37
CA LEU A 70 -13.67 -20.96 1.00
C LEU A 70 -12.95 -21.29 2.32
N ARG A 71 -13.55 -22.13 3.19
CA ARG A 71 -12.91 -22.59 4.44
C ARG A 71 -11.67 -23.43 4.19
N THR A 72 -11.73 -24.35 3.25
CA THR A 72 -10.59 -25.20 2.89
C THR A 72 -9.45 -24.34 2.37
N THR A 73 -9.74 -23.39 1.48
CA THR A 73 -8.76 -22.43 0.96
C THR A 73 -8.16 -21.59 2.09
N ALA A 74 -8.99 -21.04 2.99
CA ALA A 74 -8.51 -20.22 4.11
C ALA A 74 -7.53 -20.98 5.04
N ALA A 75 -7.71 -22.29 5.18
CA ALA A 75 -6.87 -23.17 6.00
C ALA A 75 -5.55 -23.57 5.31
N GLU A 76 -5.35 -23.26 4.03
CA GLU A 76 -4.11 -23.56 3.32
C GLU A 76 -2.92 -22.73 3.88
N PRO A 77 -1.70 -23.29 3.80
CA PRO A 77 -0.48 -22.57 4.15
C PRO A 77 -0.22 -21.40 3.18
N GLU A 78 0.61 -20.45 3.61
CA GLU A 78 0.84 -19.19 2.88
C GLU A 78 1.37 -19.43 1.45
N GLU A 79 2.21 -20.44 1.25
CA GLU A 79 2.80 -20.79 -0.04
C GLU A 79 1.74 -21.15 -1.08
N ARG A 80 0.58 -21.66 -0.64
CA ARG A 80 -0.56 -21.99 -1.50
C ARG A 80 -1.56 -20.86 -1.63
N LEU A 81 -1.66 -19.99 -0.62
CA LEU A 81 -2.49 -18.79 -0.68
C LEU A 81 -1.87 -17.70 -1.56
N ARG A 82 -0.54 -17.60 -1.58
CA ARG A 82 0.20 -16.55 -2.30
C ARG A 82 -0.17 -16.47 -3.78
N PRO A 83 -0.14 -17.55 -4.57
CA PRO A 83 -0.51 -17.46 -5.97
C PRO A 83 -1.98 -17.09 -6.20
N LEU A 84 -2.87 -17.36 -5.24
CA LEU A 84 -4.29 -17.00 -5.33
C LEU A 84 -4.52 -15.53 -4.97
N LEU A 85 -3.86 -15.03 -3.92
CA LEU A 85 -3.97 -13.64 -3.47
C LEU A 85 -3.49 -12.65 -4.51
N PHE A 86 -2.44 -12.99 -5.25
CA PHE A 86 -1.83 -12.10 -6.24
C PHE A 86 -2.27 -12.40 -7.68
N ASP A 87 -3.17 -13.36 -7.87
CA ASP A 87 -3.83 -13.56 -9.16
C ASP A 87 -4.76 -12.36 -9.43
N PRO A 88 -4.66 -11.69 -10.60
CA PRO A 88 -5.42 -10.47 -10.85
C PRO A 88 -6.94 -10.69 -10.82
N VAL A 89 -7.44 -11.83 -11.31
CA VAL A 89 -8.87 -12.12 -11.34
C VAL A 89 -9.37 -12.47 -9.94
N LEU A 90 -8.70 -13.39 -9.25
CA LEU A 90 -9.11 -13.78 -7.90
C LEU A 90 -8.99 -12.63 -6.91
N ARG A 91 -7.92 -11.82 -7.01
CA ARG A 91 -7.76 -10.64 -6.15
C ARG A 91 -8.86 -9.63 -6.37
N GLN A 92 -9.20 -9.33 -7.63
CA GLN A 92 -10.28 -8.39 -7.94
C GLN A 92 -11.62 -8.90 -7.40
N CYS A 93 -11.94 -10.19 -7.61
CA CYS A 93 -13.15 -10.81 -7.07
C CYS A 93 -13.19 -10.77 -5.53
N PHE A 94 -12.04 -10.99 -4.87
CA PHE A 94 -11.95 -10.86 -3.42
C PHE A 94 -12.26 -9.44 -2.95
N GLU A 95 -11.67 -8.42 -3.57
CA GLU A 95 -11.89 -7.03 -3.16
C GLU A 95 -13.34 -6.59 -3.38
N ASP A 96 -13.96 -6.99 -4.49
CA ASP A 96 -15.38 -6.74 -4.78
C ASP A 96 -16.30 -7.45 -3.78
N ASP A 97 -16.04 -8.72 -3.49
CA ASP A 97 -16.85 -9.50 -2.56
C ASP A 97 -16.77 -8.94 -1.14
N ILE A 98 -15.58 -8.50 -0.68
CA ILE A 98 -15.43 -7.85 0.62
C ILE A 98 -16.17 -6.50 0.65
N LEU A 99 -16.06 -5.69 -0.40
CA LEU A 99 -16.79 -4.42 -0.48
C LEU A 99 -18.32 -4.63 -0.45
N ARG A 100 -18.82 -5.65 -1.16
CA ARG A 100 -20.25 -6.03 -1.14
C ARG A 100 -20.67 -6.58 0.22
N LEU A 101 -19.80 -7.35 0.88
CA LEU A 101 -20.04 -7.89 2.20
C LEU A 101 -20.19 -6.76 3.23
N GLU A 102 -19.26 -5.81 3.25
CA GLU A 102 -19.27 -4.65 4.16
C GLU A 102 -20.48 -3.72 3.92
N ASN A 103 -20.98 -3.66 2.68
CA ASN A 103 -22.17 -2.89 2.32
C ASN A 103 -23.48 -3.68 2.48
N GLY A 104 -23.43 -4.95 2.91
CA GLY A 104 -24.62 -5.79 3.09
C GLY A 104 -25.30 -6.23 1.78
N THR A 105 -24.61 -6.15 0.65
CA THR A 105 -25.13 -6.47 -0.69
C THR A 105 -24.56 -7.77 -1.28
N LEU A 106 -23.79 -8.52 -0.47
CA LEU A 106 -23.29 -9.83 -0.87
C LEU A 106 -24.36 -10.91 -0.71
N GLU A 107 -24.79 -11.45 -1.85
CA GLU A 107 -25.66 -12.64 -1.95
C GLU A 107 -24.85 -13.90 -2.26
N HIS A 108 -23.92 -13.80 -3.22
CA HIS A 108 -23.02 -14.88 -3.64
C HIS A 108 -21.63 -14.32 -3.90
N SER A 109 -20.62 -15.08 -3.49
CA SER A 109 -19.20 -14.76 -3.66
C SER A 109 -18.75 -15.11 -5.08
N ALA A 110 -18.32 -14.09 -5.83
CA ALA A 110 -17.67 -14.31 -7.11
C ALA A 110 -16.38 -15.12 -6.94
N LEU A 111 -15.57 -14.78 -5.93
CA LEU A 111 -14.34 -15.48 -5.59
C LEU A 111 -14.60 -16.95 -5.28
N GLY A 112 -15.59 -17.25 -4.44
CA GLY A 112 -15.98 -18.61 -4.06
C GLY A 112 -16.29 -19.48 -5.27
N ARG A 113 -17.01 -18.94 -6.27
CA ARG A 113 -17.31 -19.65 -7.52
C ARG A 113 -16.07 -19.93 -8.35
N TYR A 114 -15.17 -18.96 -8.51
CA TYR A 114 -13.91 -19.17 -9.24
C TYR A 114 -13.04 -20.22 -8.55
N LEU A 115 -12.90 -20.15 -7.22
CA LEU A 115 -12.15 -21.13 -6.45
C LEU A 115 -12.78 -22.53 -6.52
N ALA A 116 -14.11 -22.63 -6.42
CA ALA A 116 -14.80 -23.92 -6.47
C ALA A 116 -14.60 -24.63 -7.81
N ARG A 117 -14.66 -23.89 -8.93
CA ARG A 117 -14.37 -24.45 -10.26
C ARG A 117 -12.90 -24.78 -10.43
N TYR A 118 -12.01 -23.86 -10.06
CA TYR A 118 -10.57 -24.03 -10.27
C TYR A 118 -9.97 -25.15 -9.41
N ILE A 119 -10.31 -25.20 -8.13
CA ILE A 119 -9.78 -26.20 -7.18
C ILE A 119 -10.57 -27.51 -7.26
N GLY A 120 -11.90 -27.44 -7.40
CA GLY A 120 -12.77 -28.62 -7.34
C GLY A 120 -12.80 -29.47 -8.61
N GLU A 121 -12.64 -28.86 -9.79
CA GLU A 121 -12.75 -29.58 -11.08
C GLU A 121 -11.40 -30.08 -11.61
N ARG A 122 -10.28 -29.71 -10.96
CA ARG A 122 -8.93 -30.14 -11.38
C ARG A 122 -8.38 -31.21 -10.44
N PRO A 123 -8.04 -32.41 -10.94
CA PRO A 123 -7.33 -33.40 -10.14
C PRO A 123 -6.01 -32.80 -9.65
N VAL A 124 -5.79 -32.78 -8.34
CA VAL A 124 -4.55 -32.29 -7.73
C VAL A 124 -3.40 -33.23 -8.09
N ALA A 125 -2.77 -33.00 -9.24
CA ALA A 125 -1.45 -33.53 -9.56
C ALA A 125 -0.46 -32.39 -9.35
N ASP A 126 0.05 -32.31 -8.12
CA ASP A 126 0.85 -31.23 -7.54
C ASP A 126 0.18 -29.84 -7.55
N PRO A 127 0.28 -29.07 -6.44
CA PRO A 127 -0.23 -27.71 -6.42
C PRO A 127 0.55 -26.87 -7.46
N PRO A 128 -0.14 -26.09 -8.32
CA PRO A 128 0.56 -25.22 -9.25
C PRO A 128 1.37 -24.19 -8.45
N SER A 129 2.66 -24.06 -8.78
CA SER A 129 3.56 -23.06 -8.23
C SER A 129 3.28 -21.63 -8.72
N VAL A 130 2.17 -21.45 -9.45
CA VAL A 130 1.80 -20.24 -10.18
C VAL A 130 0.31 -19.95 -10.01
N GLY A 131 -0.08 -18.68 -10.18
CA GLY A 131 -1.48 -18.28 -10.11
C GLY A 131 -2.30 -18.84 -11.29
N PRO A 132 -3.63 -18.96 -11.16
CA PRO A 132 -4.52 -19.42 -12.22
C PRO A 132 -4.29 -18.71 -13.57
N CYS A 133 -4.26 -17.38 -13.58
CA CYS A 133 -4.10 -16.57 -14.78
C CYS A 133 -2.70 -16.69 -15.40
N GLU A 134 -1.65 -16.80 -14.58
CA GLU A 134 -0.30 -17.07 -15.09
C GLU A 134 -0.27 -18.39 -15.87
N GLY A 135 -0.97 -19.41 -15.36
CA GLY A 135 -1.10 -20.73 -15.99
C GLY A 135 -1.77 -20.73 -17.36
N LEU A 136 -2.50 -19.66 -17.71
CA LEU A 136 -3.16 -19.49 -19.01
C LEU A 136 -2.20 -18.99 -20.10
N THR A 137 -1.10 -18.35 -19.71
CA THR A 137 -0.21 -17.67 -20.65
C THR A 137 0.73 -18.64 -21.38
N GLN A 138 0.83 -18.51 -22.70
CA GLN A 138 1.78 -19.25 -23.51
C GLN A 138 2.47 -18.36 -24.56
N PRO A 139 3.81 -18.37 -24.66
CA PRO A 139 4.74 -19.02 -23.73
C PRO A 139 4.72 -18.31 -22.37
N ARG A 140 4.71 -19.07 -21.27
CA ARG A 140 4.86 -18.52 -19.92
C ARG A 140 6.25 -17.91 -19.75
N ARG A 141 6.33 -16.62 -19.39
CA ARG A 141 7.59 -15.91 -19.20
C ARG A 141 7.58 -15.12 -17.90
N ARG A 142 8.67 -15.21 -17.13
CA ARG A 142 8.95 -14.31 -16.01
C ARG A 142 9.42 -12.96 -16.55
N ALA A 143 8.97 -11.87 -15.95
CA ALA A 143 9.38 -10.53 -16.34
C ALA A 143 10.84 -10.25 -15.94
N TRP A 144 11.23 -10.66 -14.73
CA TRP A 144 12.59 -10.56 -14.19
C TRP A 144 12.91 -11.73 -13.23
N PRO A 145 13.50 -12.82 -13.73
CA PRO A 145 13.85 -13.97 -12.89
C PRO A 145 14.74 -13.58 -11.71
N GLY A 146 14.37 -13.99 -10.49
CA GLY A 146 15.17 -13.77 -9.26
C GLY A 146 14.89 -12.45 -8.52
N LEU A 147 14.10 -11.53 -9.08
CA LEU A 147 13.74 -10.25 -8.46
C LEU A 147 12.25 -10.15 -8.11
N GLY A 148 11.57 -11.29 -7.97
CA GLY A 148 10.13 -11.37 -7.67
C GLY A 148 9.41 -12.44 -8.49
N ASN A 149 8.08 -12.41 -8.44
CA ASN A 149 7.21 -13.40 -9.09
C ASN A 149 6.53 -12.87 -10.37
N ALA A 150 6.89 -11.68 -10.83
CA ALA A 150 6.27 -11.05 -11.98
C ALA A 150 6.34 -11.93 -13.24
N TRP A 151 5.21 -12.07 -13.93
CA TRP A 151 5.09 -12.75 -15.22
C TRP A 151 4.58 -11.79 -16.30
N LEU A 152 4.85 -12.12 -17.56
CA LEU A 152 4.42 -11.32 -18.72
C LEU A 152 3.08 -11.82 -19.25
N LEU A 153 2.13 -10.90 -19.44
CA LEU A 153 0.89 -11.19 -20.16
C LEU A 153 1.22 -11.41 -21.64
N THR A 154 1.18 -12.68 -22.06
CA THR A 154 1.32 -13.10 -23.47
C THR A 154 -0.03 -13.60 -24.01
N GLU A 155 0.00 -14.35 -25.11
CA GLU A 155 -1.19 -15.05 -25.63
C GLU A 155 -1.79 -15.97 -24.55
N LEU A 156 -3.10 -15.86 -24.35
CA LEU A 156 -3.87 -16.77 -23.49
C LEU A 156 -4.24 -18.02 -24.29
N LYS A 157 -3.94 -19.20 -23.74
CA LYS A 157 -4.28 -20.50 -24.35
C LYS A 157 -5.07 -21.35 -23.36
N PRO A 158 -6.38 -21.08 -23.21
CA PRO A 158 -7.21 -21.88 -22.33
C PRO A 158 -7.31 -23.32 -22.83
N ARG A 159 -7.36 -24.29 -21.90
CA ARG A 159 -7.38 -25.73 -22.21
C ARG A 159 -8.70 -26.41 -21.88
N ASP A 160 -9.51 -25.78 -21.05
CA ASP A 160 -10.79 -26.26 -20.57
C ASP A 160 -11.73 -25.06 -20.29
N PRO A 161 -13.03 -25.29 -20.06
CA PRO A 161 -13.99 -24.21 -19.82
C PRO A 161 -13.69 -23.34 -18.59
N VAL A 162 -12.94 -23.84 -17.61
CA VAL A 162 -12.54 -23.06 -16.43
C VAL A 162 -11.42 -22.08 -16.79
N ASP A 163 -10.45 -22.54 -17.58
CA ASP A 163 -9.41 -21.68 -18.17
C ASP A 163 -10.03 -20.60 -19.09
N GLU A 164 -11.05 -20.94 -19.90
CA GLU A 164 -11.76 -19.98 -20.75
C GLU A 164 -12.42 -18.88 -19.92
N MET A 165 -13.18 -19.25 -18.88
CA MET A 165 -13.83 -18.32 -17.96
C MET A 165 -12.82 -17.36 -17.29
N LEU A 166 -11.69 -17.88 -16.81
CA LEU A 166 -10.63 -17.07 -16.19
C LEU A 166 -9.98 -16.13 -17.21
N GLY A 167 -9.68 -16.64 -18.41
CA GLY A 167 -9.08 -15.85 -19.49
C GLY A 167 -9.98 -14.70 -19.95
N ASP A 168 -11.27 -14.99 -20.14
CA ASP A 168 -12.26 -13.97 -20.51
C ASP A 168 -12.38 -12.89 -19.45
N ARG A 169 -12.44 -13.27 -18.17
CA ARG A 169 -12.48 -12.32 -17.05
C ARG A 169 -11.20 -11.49 -16.95
N LEU A 170 -10.03 -12.10 -17.10
CA LEU A 170 -8.77 -11.36 -17.12
C LEU A 170 -8.76 -10.28 -18.21
N MET A 171 -9.23 -10.63 -19.42
CA MET A 171 -9.30 -9.70 -20.54
C MET A 171 -10.39 -8.63 -20.37
N GLU A 172 -11.46 -8.92 -19.64
CA GLU A 172 -12.44 -7.92 -19.20
C GLU A 172 -11.80 -6.91 -18.24
N LEU A 173 -11.18 -7.38 -17.16
CA LEU A 173 -10.49 -6.52 -16.19
C LEU A 173 -9.40 -5.67 -16.83
N TYR A 174 -8.65 -6.25 -17.78
CA TYR A 174 -7.65 -5.54 -18.56
C TYR A 174 -8.25 -4.38 -19.36
N ARG A 175 -9.41 -4.59 -20.00
CA ARG A 175 -10.12 -3.54 -20.74
C ARG A 175 -10.69 -2.49 -19.79
N ASP A 176 -11.28 -2.90 -18.68
CA ASP A 176 -11.88 -2.01 -17.68
C ASP A 176 -10.83 -1.11 -17.02
N ALA A 177 -9.64 -1.65 -16.72
CA ALA A 177 -8.51 -0.86 -16.22
C ALA A 177 -8.06 0.21 -17.22
N LEU A 178 -8.21 -0.05 -18.53
CA LEU A 178 -7.98 0.94 -19.57
C LEU A 178 -9.20 1.85 -19.79
N GLY A 179 -10.37 1.58 -19.23
CA GLY A 179 -11.56 2.44 -19.27
C GLY A 179 -12.22 2.62 -20.65
N ASP A 180 -13.44 3.16 -20.62
CA ASP A 180 -14.28 3.36 -21.80
C ASP A 180 -13.94 4.66 -22.55
N GLY A 181 -13.03 4.57 -23.51
CA GLY A 181 -12.75 5.64 -24.47
C GLY A 181 -13.29 5.34 -25.88
N PRO A 182 -13.47 6.36 -26.75
CA PRO A 182 -13.86 6.14 -28.15
C PRO A 182 -12.84 5.32 -28.94
N ALA A 183 -11.60 5.22 -28.45
CA ALA A 183 -10.62 4.24 -28.89
C ALA A 183 -10.84 2.94 -28.10
N ARG A 184 -11.37 1.90 -28.75
CA ARG A 184 -11.43 0.54 -28.18
C ARG A 184 -10.06 0.18 -27.63
N ALA A 185 -10.00 -0.26 -26.37
CA ALA A 185 -8.79 -0.83 -25.78
C ALA A 185 -8.22 -1.89 -26.75
N GLN A 186 -7.00 -1.67 -27.21
CA GLN A 186 -6.33 -2.62 -28.10
C GLN A 186 -6.01 -3.89 -27.31
N ALA A 187 -6.00 -5.02 -28.02
CA ALA A 187 -5.50 -6.26 -27.44
C ALA A 187 -4.08 -6.05 -26.88
N PRO A 188 -3.68 -6.79 -25.83
CA PRO A 188 -2.32 -6.75 -25.32
C PRO A 188 -1.31 -6.91 -26.45
N VAL A 189 -0.29 -6.06 -26.44
CA VAL A 189 0.82 -6.14 -27.38
C VAL A 189 1.70 -7.30 -26.95
N SER A 190 2.00 -8.22 -27.86
CA SER A 190 3.00 -9.25 -27.57
C SER A 190 4.39 -8.63 -27.51
N PRO A 191 5.11 -8.71 -26.37
CA PRO A 191 6.42 -8.07 -26.25
C PRO A 191 7.46 -8.79 -27.10
N THR A 192 8.31 -8.03 -27.79
CA THR A 192 9.46 -8.58 -28.51
C THR A 192 10.50 -9.10 -27.53
N SER A 193 11.44 -9.93 -27.99
CA SER A 193 12.57 -10.36 -27.15
C SER A 193 13.43 -9.19 -26.67
N ALA A 194 13.48 -8.09 -27.44
CA ALA A 194 14.20 -6.87 -27.06
C ALA A 194 13.48 -6.15 -25.92
N ASP A 195 12.15 -5.96 -26.02
CA ASP A 195 11.35 -5.33 -24.95
C ASP A 195 11.52 -6.08 -23.63
N GLN A 196 11.51 -7.42 -23.68
CA GLN A 196 11.68 -8.27 -22.51
C GLN A 196 13.08 -8.17 -21.90
N ALA A 197 14.12 -8.08 -22.75
CA ALA A 197 15.48 -7.88 -22.27
C ALA A 197 15.64 -6.53 -21.57
N THR A 198 15.14 -5.44 -22.18
CA THR A 198 15.19 -4.10 -21.59
C THR A 198 14.39 -4.03 -20.29
N LEU A 199 13.20 -4.65 -20.24
CA LEU A 199 12.38 -4.69 -19.02
C LEU A 199 13.12 -5.39 -17.88
N ARG A 200 13.74 -6.54 -18.15
CA ARG A 200 14.57 -7.26 -17.18
C ARG A 200 15.76 -6.42 -16.72
N GLU A 201 16.48 -5.80 -17.66
CA GLU A 201 17.60 -4.92 -17.34
C GLU A 201 17.16 -3.71 -16.52
N GLY A 202 15.96 -3.16 -16.76
CA GLY A 202 15.38 -2.10 -15.93
C GLY A 202 15.10 -2.54 -14.50
N ALA A 203 14.55 -3.75 -14.30
CA ALA A 203 14.36 -4.30 -12.96
C ALA A 203 15.70 -4.54 -12.24
N GLU A 204 16.72 -5.05 -12.95
CA GLU A 204 18.07 -5.24 -12.42
C GLU A 204 18.76 -3.91 -12.08
N LEU A 205 18.58 -2.88 -12.92
CA LEU A 205 19.07 -1.53 -12.68
C LEU A 205 18.43 -0.94 -11.42
N LEU A 206 17.10 -1.03 -11.28
CA LEU A 206 16.38 -0.55 -10.11
C LEU A 206 16.89 -1.23 -8.83
N ALA A 207 17.05 -2.55 -8.85
CA ALA A 207 17.60 -3.31 -7.72
C ALA A 207 19.09 -3.00 -7.44
N SER A 208 19.83 -2.49 -8.43
CA SER A 208 21.23 -2.07 -8.24
C SER A 208 21.33 -0.67 -7.63
N LEU A 209 20.49 0.27 -8.06
CA LEU A 209 20.51 1.66 -7.58
C LEU A 209 19.88 1.82 -6.21
N MET A 210 18.79 1.09 -5.96
CA MET A 210 17.96 1.20 -4.77
C MET A 210 17.63 -0.22 -4.28
N PRO A 211 18.59 -0.96 -3.71
CA PRO A 211 18.42 -2.37 -3.40
C PRO A 211 17.24 -2.66 -2.45
N ALA A 212 16.98 -1.80 -1.45
CA ALA A 212 15.85 -2.00 -0.54
C ALA A 212 14.52 -1.72 -1.24
N THR A 213 14.38 -0.54 -1.87
CA THR A 213 13.16 -0.12 -2.55
C THR A 213 12.88 -0.97 -3.77
N GLY A 214 13.89 -1.31 -4.56
CA GLY A 214 13.78 -2.16 -5.75
C GLY A 214 13.21 -3.53 -5.41
N ALA A 215 13.78 -4.21 -4.40
CA ALA A 215 13.23 -5.48 -3.92
C ALA A 215 11.80 -5.33 -3.38
N SER A 216 11.52 -4.23 -2.68
CA SER A 216 10.20 -3.89 -2.14
C SER A 216 9.16 -3.73 -3.25
N VAL A 217 9.34 -2.79 -4.19
CA VAL A 217 8.33 -2.45 -5.21
C VAL A 217 8.14 -3.56 -6.24
N LEU A 218 9.23 -4.23 -6.68
CA LEU A 218 9.14 -5.34 -7.63
C LEU A 218 8.39 -6.53 -7.04
N GLY A 219 8.39 -6.69 -5.71
CA GLY A 219 7.65 -7.73 -4.99
C GLY A 219 6.13 -7.58 -5.03
N HIS A 220 5.61 -6.38 -5.31
CA HIS A 220 4.17 -6.11 -5.45
C HIS A 220 3.67 -6.22 -6.90
N ILE A 221 4.57 -6.36 -7.87
CA ILE A 221 4.21 -6.56 -9.26
C ILE A 221 4.14 -8.06 -9.53
N THR A 222 2.96 -8.54 -9.94
CA THR A 222 2.74 -9.95 -10.29
C THR A 222 2.52 -10.15 -11.78
N MET A 223 1.87 -9.20 -12.47
CA MET A 223 1.69 -9.24 -13.91
C MET A 223 2.24 -7.98 -14.56
N VAL A 224 2.93 -8.13 -15.70
CA VAL A 224 3.28 -7.03 -16.60
C VAL A 224 2.63 -7.26 -17.96
N GLY A 225 1.78 -6.34 -18.39
CA GLY A 225 1.16 -6.35 -19.72
C GLY A 225 1.70 -5.23 -20.58
N PHE A 226 1.92 -5.50 -21.87
CA PHE A 226 2.28 -4.46 -22.83
C PHE A 226 1.03 -3.96 -23.56
N THR A 227 0.90 -2.66 -23.70
CA THR A 227 -0.31 -2.04 -24.25
C THR A 227 0.01 -0.74 -25.00
N ARG A 228 -0.85 -0.36 -25.95
CA ARG A 228 -0.84 0.96 -26.55
C ARG A 228 -2.22 1.57 -26.45
N ARG A 229 -2.27 2.82 -25.98
CA ARG A 229 -3.51 3.57 -25.87
C ARG A 229 -3.21 5.05 -26.06
N GLU A 230 -4.07 5.72 -26.82
CA GLU A 230 -4.10 7.17 -26.92
C GLU A 230 -5.23 7.71 -26.05
N THR A 231 -4.94 8.76 -25.27
CA THR A 231 -5.92 9.48 -24.45
C THR A 231 -5.91 10.97 -24.82
N GLN A 232 -6.84 11.75 -24.26
CA GLN A 232 -6.80 13.21 -24.41
C GLN A 232 -5.55 13.85 -23.79
N GLU A 233 -4.90 13.15 -22.84
CA GLU A 233 -3.67 13.56 -22.18
C GLU A 233 -2.42 13.03 -22.91
N GLY A 234 -2.59 12.33 -24.04
CA GLY A 234 -1.52 11.75 -24.84
C GLY A 234 -1.42 10.23 -24.77
N PRO A 235 -0.34 9.66 -25.32
CA PRO A 235 -0.11 8.22 -25.33
C PRO A 235 0.18 7.71 -23.92
N LEU A 236 -0.48 6.61 -23.56
CA LEU A 236 -0.20 5.86 -22.34
C LEU A 236 1.28 5.46 -22.31
N GLN A 237 1.97 5.80 -21.22
CA GLN A 237 3.36 5.42 -20.98
C GLN A 237 3.43 4.19 -20.08
N SER A 238 2.86 4.31 -18.89
CA SER A 238 2.72 3.23 -17.92
C SER A 238 1.46 3.46 -17.09
N MET A 239 0.97 2.40 -16.45
CA MET A 239 -0.16 2.47 -15.53
C MET A 239 -0.17 1.26 -14.58
N SER A 240 -0.32 1.53 -13.29
CA SER A 240 -0.70 0.53 -12.30
C SER A 240 -2.17 0.16 -12.51
N GLY A 241 -2.49 -1.13 -12.61
CA GLY A 241 -3.84 -1.60 -12.83
C GLY A 241 -4.82 -1.28 -11.70
N GLY A 242 -4.32 -0.94 -10.50
CA GLY A 242 -5.12 -0.47 -9.37
C GLY A 242 -6.18 -1.48 -8.93
N ASP A 243 -7.33 -0.98 -8.49
CA ASP A 243 -8.46 -1.82 -8.08
C ASP A 243 -9.07 -2.64 -9.24
N PRO A 244 -9.23 -2.10 -10.46
CA PRO A 244 -9.78 -2.86 -11.59
C PRO A 244 -8.90 -4.05 -12.03
N LEU A 245 -7.57 -3.90 -11.95
CA LEU A 245 -6.63 -4.95 -12.34
C LEU A 245 -5.48 -5.04 -11.31
N PRO A 246 -5.72 -5.67 -10.14
CA PRO A 246 -4.76 -5.70 -9.05
C PRO A 246 -3.42 -6.34 -9.41
N SER A 247 -2.36 -5.96 -8.69
CA SER A 247 -1.00 -6.52 -8.81
C SER A 247 -0.39 -6.45 -10.22
N SER A 248 -0.89 -5.55 -11.07
CA SER A 248 -0.56 -5.52 -12.50
C SER A 248 0.02 -4.17 -12.91
N VAL A 249 1.04 -4.20 -13.75
CA VAL A 249 1.60 -3.01 -14.41
C VAL A 249 1.36 -3.14 -15.91
N LEU A 250 0.75 -2.12 -16.50
CA LEU A 250 0.62 -1.99 -17.94
C LEU A 250 1.67 -1.00 -18.46
N LEU A 251 2.49 -1.41 -19.43
CA LEU A 251 3.57 -0.60 -20.00
C LEU A 251 3.37 -0.43 -21.50
N SER A 252 3.70 0.75 -22.01
CA SER A 252 3.91 0.91 -23.44
C SER A 252 5.26 0.31 -23.85
N PRO A 253 5.36 -0.38 -25.00
CA PRO A 253 6.64 -0.86 -25.51
C PRO A 253 7.68 0.25 -25.65
N GLU A 254 7.24 1.49 -25.87
CA GLU A 254 8.09 2.68 -26.00
C GLU A 254 8.87 2.99 -24.71
N ARG A 255 8.39 2.53 -23.54
CA ARG A 255 9.13 2.59 -22.26
C ARG A 255 10.26 1.55 -22.14
N CYS A 256 10.31 0.56 -23.04
CA CYS A 256 11.39 -0.44 -23.10
C CYS A 256 12.48 -0.10 -24.13
N THR A 257 12.67 1.18 -24.42
CA THR A 257 13.76 1.70 -25.28
C THR A 257 15.09 1.87 -24.53
N SER A 258 15.05 1.94 -23.20
CA SER A 258 16.23 2.02 -22.32
C SER A 258 15.94 1.39 -20.95
N PRO A 259 16.91 0.69 -20.33
CA PRO A 259 16.75 0.15 -18.97
C PRO A 259 16.37 1.23 -17.95
N TRP A 260 16.83 2.47 -18.13
CA TRP A 260 16.51 3.59 -17.23
C TRP A 260 15.03 3.97 -17.25
N LEU A 261 14.42 4.03 -18.45
CA LEU A 261 12.99 4.35 -18.58
C LEU A 261 12.12 3.21 -18.06
N ALA A 262 12.53 1.96 -18.30
CA ALA A 262 11.87 0.78 -17.74
C ALA A 262 11.96 0.76 -16.21
N ALA A 263 13.15 1.02 -15.64
CA ALA A 263 13.37 1.10 -14.19
C ALA A 263 12.49 2.18 -13.53
N GLU A 264 12.43 3.38 -14.12
CA GLU A 264 11.58 4.47 -13.66
C GLU A 264 10.09 4.09 -13.70
N SER A 265 9.62 3.47 -14.80
CA SER A 265 8.23 3.01 -14.90
C SER A 265 7.90 1.90 -13.89
N LEU A 266 8.81 0.94 -13.69
CA LEU A 266 8.63 -0.11 -12.69
C LEU A 266 8.61 0.45 -11.27
N LEU A 267 9.49 1.41 -10.97
CA LEU A 267 9.47 2.11 -9.70
C LEU A 267 8.15 2.86 -9.50
N HIS A 268 7.71 3.63 -10.50
CA HIS A 268 6.48 4.42 -10.43
C HIS A 268 5.28 3.51 -10.14
N GLU A 269 4.99 2.58 -11.06
CA GLU A 269 3.77 1.78 -10.96
C GLU A 269 3.86 0.76 -9.82
N GLY A 270 5.03 0.18 -9.56
CA GLY A 270 5.25 -0.71 -8.42
C GLY A 270 5.08 -0.02 -7.07
N SER A 271 5.50 1.25 -6.95
CA SER A 271 5.26 2.06 -5.76
C SER A 271 3.78 2.30 -5.52
N HIS A 272 3.00 2.55 -6.58
CA HIS A 272 1.54 2.66 -6.46
C HIS A 272 0.89 1.34 -6.02
N LEU A 273 1.28 0.21 -6.61
CA LEU A 273 0.76 -1.10 -6.19
C LEU A 273 1.08 -1.40 -4.72
N LYS A 274 2.31 -1.14 -4.27
CA LYS A 274 2.69 -1.25 -2.85
C LYS A 274 1.80 -0.38 -1.96
N LEU A 275 1.59 0.87 -2.36
CA LEU A 275 0.75 1.79 -1.60
C LEU A 275 -0.71 1.32 -1.55
N PHE A 276 -1.27 0.82 -2.65
CA PHE A 276 -2.63 0.29 -2.66
C PHE A 276 -2.77 -0.89 -1.69
N ASP A 277 -1.83 -1.83 -1.70
CA ASP A 277 -1.78 -2.94 -0.74
C ASP A 277 -1.68 -2.46 0.71
N ALA A 278 -0.88 -1.42 0.99
CA ALA A 278 -0.77 -0.85 2.32
C ALA A 278 -2.08 -0.18 2.79
N LEU A 279 -2.75 0.56 1.89
CA LEU A 279 -3.99 1.28 2.18
C LEU A 279 -5.19 0.36 2.45
N ARG A 280 -5.16 -0.92 2.01
CA ARG A 280 -6.17 -1.94 2.39
C ARG A 280 -6.22 -2.21 3.90
N THR A 281 -5.21 -1.76 4.64
CA THR A 281 -5.06 -2.06 6.08
C THR A 281 -5.24 -0.83 6.97
N GLY A 282 -5.49 0.35 6.38
CA GLY A 282 -5.78 1.56 7.14
C GLY A 282 -5.96 2.79 6.27
N SER A 283 -6.99 3.59 6.59
CA SER A 283 -7.20 4.88 5.94
C SER A 283 -6.16 5.91 6.39
N VAL A 284 -5.73 6.76 5.46
CA VAL A 284 -4.85 7.94 5.68
C VAL A 284 -5.68 9.19 5.95
N VAL A 285 -6.89 9.29 5.40
CA VAL A 285 -7.75 10.48 5.45
C VAL A 285 -9.03 10.20 6.24
N ARG A 286 -9.53 11.20 6.96
CA ARG A 286 -10.85 11.14 7.62
C ARG A 286 -11.95 11.68 6.71
N ASN A 287 -11.65 12.73 5.95
CA ASN A 287 -12.55 13.31 4.97
C ASN A 287 -12.06 13.04 3.55
N ALA A 288 -12.69 12.12 2.84
CA ALA A 288 -12.31 11.77 1.47
C ALA A 288 -12.69 12.84 0.43
N THR A 289 -13.57 13.79 0.77
CA THR A 289 -14.04 14.82 -0.17
C THR A 289 -13.23 16.11 -0.14
N GLU A 290 -12.36 16.28 0.86
CA GLU A 290 -11.47 17.44 0.97
C GLU A 290 -10.60 17.57 -0.29
N ARG A 291 -10.50 18.78 -0.85
CA ARG A 291 -9.79 19.02 -2.12
C ARG A 291 -8.70 20.07 -1.98
N VAL A 292 -7.61 19.84 -2.71
CA VAL A 292 -6.42 20.67 -2.75
C VAL A 292 -6.22 21.19 -4.18
N PRO A 293 -6.02 22.51 -4.39
CA PRO A 293 -5.74 23.05 -5.71
C PRO A 293 -4.39 22.56 -6.22
N ILE A 294 -4.29 22.29 -7.53
CA ILE A 294 -3.05 21.78 -8.16
C ILE A 294 -2.63 22.73 -9.28
N PRO A 295 -1.57 23.54 -9.09
CA PRO A 295 -1.22 24.62 -10.00
C PRO A 295 -0.89 24.20 -11.44
N TRP A 296 -0.52 22.94 -11.68
CA TRP A 296 -0.12 22.39 -12.98
C TRP A 296 -1.17 21.50 -13.64
N ARG A 297 -2.38 21.41 -13.06
CA ARG A 297 -3.50 20.62 -13.61
C ARG A 297 -4.79 21.41 -13.57
N ILE A 298 -5.73 21.01 -14.43
CA ILE A 298 -7.08 21.58 -14.42
C ILE A 298 -7.85 21.00 -13.23
N GLY A 299 -8.29 21.87 -12.32
CA GLY A 299 -9.10 21.50 -11.16
C GLY A 299 -8.29 21.14 -9.91
N SER A 300 -9.01 20.69 -8.88
CA SER A 300 -8.43 20.31 -7.58
C SER A 300 -8.39 18.80 -7.42
N TRP A 301 -7.42 18.29 -6.66
CA TRP A 301 -7.31 16.87 -6.33
C TRP A 301 -7.88 16.59 -4.95
N THR A 302 -8.33 15.37 -4.69
CA THR A 302 -8.65 14.94 -3.31
C THR A 302 -7.37 14.83 -2.49
N VAL A 303 -7.48 14.94 -1.16
CA VAL A 303 -6.32 14.80 -0.26
C VAL A 303 -5.61 13.45 -0.45
N ILE A 304 -6.34 12.35 -0.64
CA ILE A 304 -5.72 11.05 -0.89
C ILE A 304 -4.91 11.05 -2.20
N ARG A 305 -5.39 11.72 -3.26
CA ARG A 305 -4.66 11.85 -4.52
C ARG A 305 -3.40 12.71 -4.35
N VAL A 306 -3.42 13.73 -3.49
CA VAL A 306 -2.22 14.50 -3.11
C VAL A 306 -1.18 13.61 -2.45
N PHE A 307 -1.59 12.75 -1.51
CA PHE A 307 -0.69 11.79 -0.85
C PHE A 307 -0.10 10.78 -1.83
N VAL A 308 -0.93 10.22 -2.71
CA VAL A 308 -0.49 9.27 -3.74
C VAL A 308 0.53 9.92 -4.68
N ALA A 309 0.30 11.16 -5.11
CA ALA A 309 1.23 11.90 -5.95
C ALA A 309 2.52 12.24 -5.22
N LEU A 310 2.44 12.73 -3.97
CA LEU A 310 3.62 13.04 -3.15
C LEU A 310 4.46 11.78 -2.92
N HIS A 311 3.82 10.65 -2.60
CA HIS A 311 4.48 9.36 -2.43
C HIS A 311 5.32 8.98 -3.65
N PHE A 312 4.76 9.10 -4.85
CA PHE A 312 5.50 8.85 -6.09
C PHE A 312 6.66 9.84 -6.29
N TYR A 313 6.41 11.15 -6.17
CA TYR A 313 7.48 12.14 -6.39
C TYR A 313 8.66 11.96 -5.44
N VAL A 314 8.41 11.55 -4.19
CA VAL A 314 9.49 11.22 -3.24
C VAL A 314 10.31 10.03 -3.73
N HIS A 315 9.69 8.95 -4.20
CA HIS A 315 10.42 7.81 -4.77
C HIS A 315 11.21 8.20 -6.03
N LEU A 316 10.61 9.01 -6.91
CA LEU A 316 11.26 9.49 -8.13
C LEU A 316 12.49 10.36 -7.83
N LEU A 317 12.41 11.25 -6.86
CA LEU A 317 13.56 12.09 -6.46
C LEU A 317 14.69 11.25 -5.87
N VAL A 318 14.39 10.22 -5.08
CA VAL A 318 15.42 9.29 -4.59
C VAL A 318 16.05 8.52 -5.75
N PHE A 319 15.25 8.08 -6.72
CA PHE A 319 15.77 7.41 -7.93
C PHE A 319 16.65 8.33 -8.78
N GLN A 320 16.27 9.60 -8.95
CA GLN A 320 17.08 10.59 -9.68
C GLN A 320 18.40 10.89 -8.96
N ALA A 321 18.37 10.99 -7.63
CA ALA A 321 19.57 11.14 -6.82
C ALA A 321 20.48 9.89 -6.96
N ALA A 322 19.89 8.68 -6.93
CA ALA A 322 20.63 7.43 -7.14
C ALA A 322 21.22 7.32 -8.56
N ALA A 323 20.46 7.71 -9.58
CA ALA A 323 20.91 7.75 -10.98
C ALA A 323 22.08 8.72 -11.17
N THR A 324 22.03 9.88 -10.51
CA THR A 324 23.10 10.88 -10.53
C THR A 324 24.36 10.35 -9.84
N ALA A 325 24.20 9.68 -8.70
CA ALA A 325 25.28 9.08 -7.93
C ALA A 325 25.79 7.74 -8.49
N ALA A 326 25.14 7.19 -9.54
CA ALA A 326 25.48 5.88 -10.10
C ALA A 326 26.94 5.80 -10.53
N ASP A 327 27.61 4.72 -10.11
CA ASP A 327 29.01 4.48 -10.41
C ASP A 327 29.25 4.12 -11.89
N GLU A 328 30.53 4.07 -12.27
CA GLU A 328 30.93 3.75 -13.63
C GLU A 328 30.55 2.31 -14.04
N ALA A 329 30.47 1.37 -13.10
CA ALA A 329 30.11 0.00 -13.41
C ALA A 329 28.62 -0.11 -13.82
N VAL A 330 27.73 0.60 -13.11
CA VAL A 330 26.31 0.72 -13.46
C VAL A 330 26.15 1.41 -14.82
N ARG A 331 26.83 2.54 -15.05
CA ARG A 331 26.76 3.28 -16.33
C ARG A 331 27.28 2.45 -17.51
N LYS A 332 28.37 1.70 -17.30
CA LYS A 332 28.93 0.81 -18.32
C LYS A 332 27.98 -0.34 -18.67
N ARG A 333 27.25 -0.87 -17.68
CA ARG A 333 26.32 -2.00 -17.89
C ARG A 333 25.00 -1.55 -18.51
N PHE A 334 24.39 -0.49 -18.00
CA PHE A 334 23.01 -0.09 -18.34
C PHE A 334 22.93 1.15 -19.24
N GLY A 335 24.08 1.71 -19.63
CA GLY A 335 24.16 2.97 -20.36
C GLY A 335 24.04 4.20 -19.45
N PRO A 336 24.21 5.41 -20.00
CA PRO A 336 24.06 6.64 -19.23
C PRO A 336 22.58 6.89 -18.87
N PRO A 337 22.29 7.50 -17.71
CA PRO A 337 20.95 7.95 -17.38
C PRO A 337 20.48 9.04 -18.38
N PRO A 338 19.16 9.22 -18.55
CA PRO A 338 18.61 10.31 -19.37
C PRO A 338 19.16 11.67 -18.95
N ALA A 339 19.46 12.54 -19.93
CA ALA A 339 20.06 13.84 -19.68
C ALA A 339 19.09 14.86 -19.02
N ALA A 340 17.79 14.63 -19.16
CA ALA A 340 16.75 15.46 -18.59
C ALA A 340 15.64 14.59 -18.00
N GLU A 341 15.05 15.09 -16.91
CA GLU A 341 13.81 14.55 -16.38
C GLU A 341 12.69 14.65 -17.43
N VAL A 342 11.94 13.57 -17.60
CA VAL A 342 10.75 13.53 -18.46
C VAL A 342 9.53 13.60 -17.55
N ILE A 343 8.93 14.78 -17.46
CA ILE A 343 7.72 15.02 -16.68
C ILE A 343 6.69 15.73 -17.55
N ASP A 344 5.41 15.37 -17.38
CA ASP A 344 4.32 15.99 -18.13
C ASP A 344 4.32 17.51 -17.96
N GLU A 345 4.14 18.23 -19.05
CA GLU A 345 4.00 19.67 -19.00
C GLU A 345 2.77 20.09 -18.16
N PRO A 346 2.83 21.25 -17.49
CA PRO A 346 1.65 21.85 -16.90
C PRO A 346 0.54 22.02 -17.95
N SER A 347 -0.71 21.68 -17.59
CA SER A 347 -1.82 21.76 -18.54
C SER A 347 -2.00 23.21 -19.05
N PRO A 348 -2.26 23.42 -20.35
CA PRO A 348 -2.48 24.77 -20.89
C PRO A 348 -3.53 25.56 -20.10
N GLY A 349 -3.26 26.84 -19.85
CA GLY A 349 -4.16 27.73 -19.10
C GLY A 349 -4.11 27.61 -17.58
N THR A 350 -3.28 26.71 -17.03
CA THR A 350 -3.07 26.61 -15.57
C THR A 350 -2.10 27.68 -15.06
N PRO A 351 -2.14 28.04 -13.76
CA PRO A 351 -1.18 28.98 -13.18
C PRO A 351 0.28 28.59 -13.43
N ALA A 352 0.63 27.30 -13.35
CA ALA A 352 1.98 26.83 -13.61
C ALA A 352 2.39 27.01 -15.08
N ALA A 353 1.49 26.75 -16.05
CA ALA A 353 1.76 26.99 -17.46
C ALA A 353 2.00 28.48 -17.77
N LEU A 354 1.23 29.38 -17.15
CA LEU A 354 1.33 30.82 -17.37
C LEU A 354 2.60 31.43 -16.77
N HIS A 355 3.04 30.95 -15.62
CA HIS A 355 4.20 31.49 -14.89
C HIS A 355 5.48 30.66 -15.08
N GLY A 356 5.42 29.56 -15.83
CA GLY A 356 6.56 28.68 -16.07
C GLY A 356 7.08 27.96 -14.81
N SER A 357 6.21 27.66 -13.84
CA SER A 357 6.58 27.00 -12.57
C SER A 357 6.19 25.52 -12.53
N HIS A 358 6.63 24.77 -11.51
CA HIS A 358 6.29 23.35 -11.30
C HIS A 358 6.62 22.46 -12.50
N ARG A 359 7.78 22.72 -13.11
CA ARG A 359 8.30 22.03 -14.29
C ARG A 359 9.21 20.86 -13.92
N THR A 360 9.53 20.70 -12.64
CA THR A 360 10.35 19.59 -12.11
C THR A 360 9.60 18.78 -11.07
N SER A 361 10.02 17.54 -10.83
CA SER A 361 9.48 16.73 -9.74
C SER A 361 9.75 17.33 -8.37
N ALA A 362 10.89 17.99 -8.17
CA ALA A 362 11.25 18.63 -6.90
C ALA A 362 10.25 19.73 -6.54
N GLU A 363 9.96 20.65 -7.46
CA GLU A 363 8.97 21.71 -7.25
C GLU A 363 7.58 21.16 -6.92
N ARG A 364 7.16 20.10 -7.62
CA ARG A 364 5.86 19.45 -7.37
C ARG A 364 5.83 18.73 -6.03
N ALA A 365 6.91 18.03 -5.65
CA ALA A 365 7.04 17.37 -4.36
C ALA A 365 6.94 18.37 -3.22
N ARG A 366 7.70 19.47 -3.28
CA ARG A 366 7.66 20.56 -2.28
C ARG A 366 6.27 21.15 -2.15
N TYR A 367 5.61 21.48 -3.27
CA TYR A 367 4.24 22.00 -3.24
C TYR A 367 3.28 21.03 -2.54
N LEU A 368 3.28 19.75 -2.92
CA LEU A 368 2.39 18.75 -2.32
C LEU A 368 2.70 18.53 -0.84
N ALA A 369 3.98 18.53 -0.47
CA ALA A 369 4.44 18.45 0.91
C ALA A 369 3.93 19.63 1.76
N GLU A 370 4.01 20.86 1.25
CA GLU A 370 3.43 22.04 1.89
C GLU A 370 1.91 21.91 2.04
N ARG A 371 1.21 21.43 1.01
CA ARG A 371 -0.23 21.22 1.08
C ARG A 371 -0.60 20.20 2.16
N VAL A 372 0.14 19.10 2.28
CA VAL A 372 -0.06 18.09 3.32
C VAL A 372 0.17 18.67 4.72
N LEU A 373 1.23 19.46 4.93
CA LEU A 373 1.53 20.11 6.21
C LEU A 373 0.50 21.19 6.59
N ALA A 374 -0.14 21.80 5.59
CA ALA A 374 -1.18 22.81 5.78
C ALA A 374 -2.57 22.21 6.07
N LEU A 375 -2.75 20.89 5.98
CA LEU A 375 -4.04 20.27 6.28
C LEU A 375 -4.41 20.44 7.77
N PRO A 376 -5.72 20.60 8.07
CA PRO A 376 -6.23 20.51 9.45
C PRO A 376 -5.87 19.16 10.09
N GLU A 377 -5.67 19.13 11.41
CA GLU A 377 -5.25 17.91 12.12
C GLU A 377 -6.32 16.79 12.01
N GLU A 378 -7.58 17.21 12.03
CA GLU A 378 -8.77 16.40 11.85
C GLU A 378 -9.01 15.92 10.42
N ALA A 379 -8.26 16.42 9.43
CA ALA A 379 -8.36 15.92 8.06
C ALA A 379 -7.73 14.53 7.92
N LEU A 380 -6.74 14.21 8.77
CA LEU A 380 -5.94 12.99 8.70
C LEU A 380 -6.27 12.03 9.83
N THR A 381 -6.10 10.74 9.53
CA THR A 381 -6.01 9.71 10.58
C THR A 381 -4.60 9.73 11.18
N GLU A 382 -4.38 8.97 12.26
CA GLU A 382 -3.01 8.74 12.78
C GLU A 382 -2.09 8.15 11.71
N ASN A 383 -2.62 7.23 10.90
CA ASN A 383 -1.92 6.65 9.77
C ASN A 383 -1.56 7.73 8.73
N GLY A 384 -2.43 8.72 8.51
CA GLY A 384 -2.12 9.84 7.61
C GLY A 384 -1.01 10.74 8.12
N HIS A 385 -1.01 11.08 9.41
CA HIS A 385 0.07 11.84 10.04
C HIS A 385 1.39 11.08 10.01
N ARG A 386 1.36 9.77 10.25
CA ARG A 386 2.53 8.89 10.11
C ARG A 386 3.05 8.85 8.68
N PHE A 387 2.16 8.67 7.70
CA PHE A 387 2.50 8.64 6.28
C PHE A 387 3.15 9.95 5.81
N ALA A 388 2.56 11.09 6.18
CA ALA A 388 3.12 12.41 5.90
C ALA A 388 4.54 12.57 6.48
N ARG A 389 4.71 12.29 7.78
CA ARG A 389 6.02 12.40 8.45
C ARG A 389 7.08 11.51 7.79
N TRP A 390 6.71 10.28 7.44
CA TRP A 390 7.59 9.34 6.77
C TRP A 390 8.06 9.86 5.40
N LEU A 391 7.12 10.30 4.55
CA LEU A 391 7.46 10.84 3.22
C LEU A 391 8.33 12.10 3.30
N LEU A 392 8.00 13.01 4.21
CA LEU A 392 8.78 14.25 4.39
C LEU A 392 10.18 13.98 4.93
N ALA A 393 10.35 12.98 5.80
CA ALA A 393 11.66 12.57 6.30
C ALA A 393 12.55 12.03 5.18
N VAL A 394 11.98 11.28 4.22
CA VAL A 394 12.71 10.81 3.03
C VAL A 394 13.02 11.96 2.08
N LEU A 395 12.02 12.80 1.76
CA LEU A 395 12.18 13.91 0.83
C LEU A 395 13.36 14.82 1.20
N ARG A 396 13.49 15.13 2.49
CA ARG A 396 14.57 15.97 3.02
C ARG A 396 15.98 15.39 2.88
N LEU A 397 16.12 14.09 2.56
CA LEU A 397 17.44 13.48 2.30
C LEU A 397 17.92 13.75 0.88
N VAL A 398 17.02 14.09 -0.04
CA VAL A 398 17.33 14.26 -1.47
C VAL A 398 16.92 15.63 -2.01
N ASP A 399 16.31 16.46 -1.17
CA ASP A 399 15.89 17.81 -1.48
C ASP A 399 16.05 18.71 -0.23
N GLU A 400 17.07 19.58 -0.26
CA GLU A 400 17.41 20.47 0.86
C GLU A 400 16.35 21.54 1.14
N ASP A 401 15.60 21.97 0.10
CA ASP A 401 14.55 22.98 0.24
C ASP A 401 13.20 22.36 0.67
N ALA A 402 13.15 21.05 0.91
CA ALA A 402 11.93 20.38 1.31
C ALA A 402 11.37 20.93 2.62
N PRO A 403 10.04 21.15 2.72
CA PRO A 403 9.45 21.80 3.88
C PRO A 403 9.65 20.93 5.13
N THR A 404 9.97 21.58 6.24
CA THR A 404 10.15 20.90 7.53
C THR A 404 8.80 20.85 8.27
N PRO A 405 8.40 19.68 8.81
CA PRO A 405 7.29 19.63 9.75
C PRO A 405 7.59 20.60 10.89
N GLN A 406 6.74 21.60 11.10
CA GLN A 406 6.84 22.41 12.30
C GLN A 406 6.57 21.49 13.49
N ASP A 407 7.43 21.53 14.51
CA ASP A 407 7.13 20.97 15.82
C ASP A 407 5.91 21.72 16.35
N ARG A 408 4.72 21.22 16.03
CA ARG A 408 3.49 21.66 16.67
C ARG A 408 3.63 21.18 18.11
N ALA A 409 4.09 22.09 18.98
CA ALA A 409 4.14 21.89 20.42
C ALA A 409 2.83 21.24 20.83
N GLY A 410 2.92 19.98 21.31
CA GLY A 410 1.82 19.03 21.37
C GLY A 410 0.50 19.68 21.77
N THR A 411 -0.31 20.00 20.77
CA THR A 411 -1.74 20.12 20.97
C THR A 411 -2.17 18.68 21.21
N THR A 412 -2.21 18.31 22.49
CA THR A 412 -3.12 17.26 22.94
C THR A 412 -4.45 17.55 22.27
N ALA A 413 -4.78 16.77 21.24
CA ALA A 413 -5.99 16.95 20.47
C ALA A 413 -7.15 17.20 21.44
N ASP A 414 -7.84 18.31 21.21
CA ASP A 414 -8.90 18.74 22.09
C ASP A 414 -9.95 17.64 22.17
N ARG A 415 -10.40 17.41 23.40
CA ARG A 415 -11.21 16.28 23.84
C ARG A 415 -12.44 16.07 22.93
N PRO A 416 -12.78 14.82 22.57
CA PRO A 416 -14.18 14.49 22.38
C PRO A 416 -14.92 14.82 23.68
N SER A 417 -15.96 15.65 23.55
CA SER A 417 -16.96 15.99 24.58
C SER A 417 -17.25 14.82 25.52
N ALA A 418 -17.37 15.11 26.82
CA ALA A 418 -17.55 14.18 27.94
C ALA A 418 -18.18 12.84 27.51
N ALA A 419 -17.33 11.86 27.22
CA ALA A 419 -17.78 10.52 26.84
C ALA A 419 -18.55 9.91 28.01
N ALA A 420 -19.61 9.16 27.70
CA ALA A 420 -20.42 8.49 28.71
C ALA A 420 -19.54 7.69 29.69
N PRO A 421 -19.85 7.71 31.00
CA PRO A 421 -19.02 7.06 32.00
C PRO A 421 -18.88 5.55 31.72
N LEU A 422 -17.62 5.11 31.56
CA LEU A 422 -17.26 3.70 31.47
C LEU A 422 -17.57 3.05 32.82
N THR A 423 -18.61 2.24 32.85
CA THR A 423 -19.11 1.53 34.04
C THR A 423 -19.54 0.13 33.59
N GLY A 424 -19.56 -0.85 34.51
CA GLY A 424 -19.95 -2.23 34.22
C GLY A 424 -18.79 -3.16 33.85
N ALA A 425 -19.15 -4.39 33.52
CA ALA A 425 -18.23 -5.44 33.10
C ALA A 425 -18.13 -5.52 31.57
N TYR A 426 -16.97 -5.91 31.04
CA TYR A 426 -16.70 -5.91 29.59
C TYR A 426 -16.40 -7.30 29.09
N GLN A 427 -17.16 -7.75 28.08
CA GLN A 427 -17.02 -9.07 27.49
C GLN A 427 -16.83 -8.96 25.98
N ARG A 428 -15.91 -9.75 25.42
CA ARG A 428 -15.78 -9.89 23.96
C ARG A 428 -17.08 -10.43 23.35
N VAL A 429 -17.45 -9.90 22.20
CA VAL A 429 -18.49 -10.52 21.36
C VAL A 429 -17.97 -11.85 20.81
N THR A 430 -18.82 -12.87 20.85
CA THR A 430 -18.53 -14.20 20.33
C THR A 430 -19.75 -14.77 19.60
N PRO A 431 -19.58 -15.49 18.48
CA PRO A 431 -18.31 -15.83 17.84
C PRO A 431 -17.72 -14.64 17.06
N VAL A 432 -16.39 -14.57 16.98
CA VAL A 432 -15.67 -13.71 16.04
C VAL A 432 -14.56 -14.53 15.38
N ASP A 433 -14.23 -14.17 14.14
CA ASP A 433 -13.04 -14.69 13.48
C ASP A 433 -11.86 -13.77 13.77
N ALA A 434 -10.67 -14.34 13.92
CA ALA A 434 -9.49 -13.55 14.24
C ALA A 434 -8.22 -14.12 13.58
N CYS A 435 -7.34 -13.24 13.14
CA CYS A 435 -6.03 -13.57 12.62
C CYS A 435 -4.98 -12.74 13.36
N ALA A 436 -4.11 -13.41 14.13
CA ALA A 436 -3.06 -12.77 14.91
C ALA A 436 -1.78 -12.60 14.09
N LEU A 437 -1.18 -11.42 14.18
CA LEU A 437 0.10 -11.07 13.56
C LEU A 437 1.07 -10.63 14.68
N PRO A 438 1.60 -11.58 15.49
CA PRO A 438 2.42 -11.25 16.65
C PRO A 438 3.72 -10.53 16.27
N GLY A 439 4.30 -10.84 15.10
CA GLY A 439 5.48 -10.13 14.58
C GLY A 439 5.22 -8.65 14.31
N LEU A 440 3.97 -8.29 13.98
CA LEU A 440 3.54 -6.90 13.78
C LEU A 440 2.90 -6.28 15.03
N GLY A 441 2.66 -7.08 16.09
CA GLY A 441 1.89 -6.65 17.25
C GLY A 441 0.46 -6.26 16.89
N GLN A 442 -0.18 -6.99 15.98
CA GLN A 442 -1.50 -6.68 15.47
C GLN A 442 -2.44 -7.90 15.53
N LEU A 443 -3.73 -7.64 15.69
CA LEU A 443 -4.80 -8.62 15.57
C LEU A 443 -5.83 -8.09 14.58
N LEU A 444 -6.12 -8.86 13.54
CA LEU A 444 -7.26 -8.61 12.67
C LEU A 444 -8.46 -9.40 13.19
N VAL A 445 -9.57 -8.73 13.45
CA VAL A 445 -10.82 -9.35 13.94
C VAL A 445 -11.93 -9.10 12.94
N GLY A 446 -12.69 -10.14 12.62
CA GLY A 446 -13.88 -10.10 11.77
C GLY A 446 -15.10 -10.45 12.60
N ASP A 447 -16.11 -9.59 12.58
CA ASP A 447 -17.40 -9.90 13.18
C ASP A 447 -18.38 -10.32 12.06
N ALA A 448 -18.91 -11.53 12.18
CA ALA A 448 -19.85 -12.09 11.21
C ALA A 448 -21.18 -11.29 11.17
N ALA A 449 -21.56 -10.61 12.26
CA ALA A 449 -22.80 -9.85 12.33
C ALA A 449 -22.70 -8.51 11.59
N SER A 450 -21.65 -7.74 11.85
CA SER A 450 -21.40 -6.47 11.16
C SER A 450 -20.76 -6.65 9.78
N ALA A 451 -20.19 -7.82 9.51
CA ALA A 451 -19.49 -8.14 8.27
C ALA A 451 -18.28 -7.22 8.00
N ARG A 452 -17.68 -6.68 9.07
CA ARG A 452 -16.53 -5.75 9.01
C ARG A 452 -15.28 -6.36 9.63
N MET A 453 -14.14 -5.94 9.10
CA MET A 453 -12.83 -6.25 9.66
C MET A 453 -12.27 -5.08 10.45
N HIS A 454 -11.62 -5.38 11.57
CA HIS A 454 -11.05 -4.40 12.48
C HIS A 454 -9.59 -4.75 12.78
N TRP A 455 -8.69 -3.80 12.48
CA TRP A 455 -7.28 -3.88 12.85
C TRP A 455 -7.08 -3.36 14.27
N LEU A 456 -6.66 -4.23 15.17
CA LEU A 456 -6.26 -3.88 16.53
C LEU A 456 -4.74 -3.82 16.62
N ASN A 457 -4.19 -2.71 17.09
CA ASN A 457 -2.79 -2.62 17.48
C ASN A 457 -2.55 -3.37 18.80
N SER A 458 -1.29 -3.48 19.22
CA SER A 458 -0.89 -4.24 20.42
C SER A 458 -1.62 -3.81 21.68
N ARG A 459 -1.86 -2.51 21.84
CA ARG A 459 -2.63 -1.94 22.96
C ARG A 459 -4.08 -2.41 22.92
N SER A 460 -4.79 -2.14 21.82
CA SER A 460 -6.21 -2.49 21.70
C SER A 460 -6.42 -4.00 21.70
N TRP A 461 -5.50 -4.78 21.14
CA TRP A 461 -5.49 -6.24 21.21
C TRP A 461 -5.36 -6.72 22.66
N THR A 462 -4.40 -6.19 23.43
CA THR A 462 -4.23 -6.58 24.84
C THR A 462 -5.51 -6.31 25.64
N VAL A 463 -6.10 -5.11 25.49
CA VAL A 463 -7.37 -4.76 26.16
C VAL A 463 -8.49 -5.70 25.70
N TYR A 464 -8.64 -5.92 24.39
CA TYR A 464 -9.63 -6.83 23.83
C TYR A 464 -9.51 -8.25 24.40
N SER A 465 -8.29 -8.80 24.48
CA SER A 465 -8.02 -10.12 25.03
C SER A 465 -8.36 -10.25 26.52
N LEU A 466 -8.31 -9.14 27.27
CA LEU A 466 -8.66 -9.08 28.69
C LEU A 466 -10.16 -8.83 28.94
N CYS A 467 -10.97 -8.53 27.91
CA CYS A 467 -12.42 -8.38 28.05
C CYS A 467 -13.12 -9.75 28.16
N ASP A 468 -13.06 -10.37 29.34
CA ASP A 468 -13.64 -11.69 29.64
C ASP A 468 -14.79 -11.65 30.67
N GLY A 469 -15.41 -10.48 30.85
CA GLY A 469 -16.48 -10.26 31.83
C GLY A 469 -16.03 -9.54 33.11
N ARG A 470 -14.78 -9.08 33.17
CA ARG A 470 -14.26 -8.27 34.28
C ARG A 470 -14.74 -6.82 34.25
N ASP A 471 -14.78 -6.17 35.42
CA ASP A 471 -15.02 -4.74 35.56
C ASP A 471 -13.83 -3.88 35.10
N LEU A 472 -14.05 -2.57 35.00
CA LEU A 472 -13.06 -1.63 34.48
C LEU A 472 -11.78 -1.55 35.33
N ASP A 473 -11.90 -1.64 36.66
CA ASP A 473 -10.75 -1.52 37.56
C ASP A 473 -9.89 -2.78 37.53
N SER A 474 -10.53 -3.95 37.48
CA SER A 474 -9.87 -5.24 37.25
C SER A 474 -9.21 -5.29 35.87
N LEU A 475 -9.85 -4.72 34.84
CA LEU A 475 -9.28 -4.60 33.49
C LEU A 475 -8.03 -3.70 33.49
N ARG A 476 -8.06 -2.56 34.17
CA ARG A 476 -6.91 -1.65 34.34
C ARG A 476 -5.75 -2.34 35.04
N ALA A 477 -6.02 -3.03 36.15
CA ALA A 477 -5.00 -3.74 36.90
C ALA A 477 -4.31 -4.82 36.04
N ALA A 478 -5.10 -5.63 35.33
CA ALA A 478 -4.56 -6.66 34.46
C ALA A 478 -3.84 -6.11 33.22
N TYR A 479 -4.32 -5.01 32.66
CA TYR A 479 -3.62 -4.34 31.55
C TYR A 479 -2.28 -3.76 32.04
N ALA A 480 -2.24 -3.14 33.22
CA ALA A 480 -0.99 -2.62 33.80
C ALA A 480 0.05 -3.73 33.98
N ASP A 481 -0.37 -4.89 34.49
CA ASP A 481 0.49 -6.08 34.61
C ASP A 481 1.00 -6.56 33.23
N ALA A 482 0.09 -6.79 32.28
CA ALA A 482 0.42 -7.26 30.94
C ALA A 482 1.34 -6.29 30.17
N ALA A 483 1.12 -4.98 30.31
CA ALA A 483 1.89 -3.93 29.66
C ALA A 483 3.14 -3.51 30.45
N ARG A 484 3.37 -4.08 31.65
CA ARG A 484 4.45 -3.70 32.58
C ARG A 484 4.46 -2.21 32.94
N LEU A 485 3.26 -1.65 33.13
CA LEU A 485 3.03 -0.28 33.54
C LEU A 485 2.68 -0.21 35.03
N THR A 486 2.82 0.96 35.63
CA THR A 486 2.42 1.16 37.03
C THR A 486 0.89 1.11 37.14
N PRO A 487 0.32 0.24 38.00
CA PRO A 487 -1.12 0.21 38.25
C PRO A 487 -1.66 1.57 38.71
N GLY A 488 -2.81 1.99 38.18
CA GLY A 488 -3.42 3.28 38.50
C GLY A 488 -2.74 4.51 37.89
N SER A 489 -1.77 4.32 36.99
CA SER A 489 -1.18 5.44 36.25
C SER A 489 -2.17 6.04 35.23
N ALA A 490 -2.05 7.35 35.00
CA ALA A 490 -2.87 8.07 34.01
C ALA A 490 -2.71 7.47 32.58
N GLU A 491 -1.56 6.87 32.29
CA GLU A 491 -1.32 6.18 31.03
C GLU A 491 -2.19 4.93 30.88
N VAL A 492 -2.24 4.07 31.91
CA VAL A 492 -3.12 2.89 31.95
C VAL A 492 -4.58 3.30 31.79
N ASP A 493 -5.01 4.33 32.53
CA ASP A 493 -6.39 4.84 32.46
C ASP A 493 -6.78 5.29 31.06
N ARG A 494 -5.89 6.03 30.40
CA ARG A 494 -6.09 6.47 29.02
C ARG A 494 -6.10 5.30 28.05
N HIS A 495 -5.12 4.39 28.15
CA HIS A 495 -4.99 3.25 27.25
C HIS A 495 -6.20 2.33 27.29
N VAL A 496 -6.63 1.94 28.49
CA VAL A 496 -7.80 1.09 28.69
C VAL A 496 -9.07 1.86 28.32
N GLY A 497 -9.23 3.09 28.80
CA GLY A 497 -10.43 3.89 28.55
C GLY A 497 -10.69 4.14 27.07
N ASP A 498 -9.68 4.56 26.30
CA ASP A 498 -9.81 4.80 24.87
C ASP A 498 -10.08 3.50 24.10
N SER A 499 -9.35 2.43 24.43
CA SER A 499 -9.49 1.14 23.75
C SER A 499 -10.87 0.54 24.00
N VAL A 500 -11.37 0.53 25.24
CA VAL A 500 -12.71 0.02 25.56
C VAL A 500 -13.78 0.80 24.81
N ARG A 501 -13.71 2.14 24.80
CA ARG A 501 -14.68 2.96 24.04
C ARG A 501 -14.70 2.60 22.56
N GLN A 502 -13.53 2.48 21.95
CA GLN A 502 -13.40 2.14 20.53
C GLN A 502 -13.87 0.71 20.24
N LEU A 503 -13.53 -0.26 21.09
CA LEU A 503 -13.95 -1.66 20.95
C LEU A 503 -15.46 -1.82 21.11
N VAL A 504 -16.08 -1.11 22.05
CA VAL A 504 -17.54 -1.09 22.22
C VAL A 504 -18.22 -0.42 21.04
N ALA A 505 -17.71 0.74 20.59
CA ALA A 505 -18.25 1.43 19.42
C ALA A 505 -18.12 0.62 18.13
N ALA A 506 -17.07 -0.21 18.03
CA ALA A 506 -16.86 -1.14 16.93
C ALA A 506 -17.70 -2.43 17.05
N GLY A 507 -18.44 -2.63 18.15
CA GLY A 507 -19.24 -3.84 18.37
C GLY A 507 -18.41 -5.09 18.69
N LEU A 508 -17.12 -4.96 19.02
CA LEU A 508 -16.24 -6.09 19.35
C LEU A 508 -16.30 -6.49 20.83
N VAL A 509 -16.78 -5.58 21.68
CA VAL A 509 -16.94 -5.76 23.12
C VAL A 509 -18.33 -5.27 23.53
N THR A 510 -19.02 -6.04 24.35
CA THR A 510 -20.29 -5.66 24.98
C THR A 510 -20.06 -5.26 26.44
N ARG A 511 -20.93 -4.37 26.92
CA ARG A 511 -21.00 -3.98 28.32
C ARG A 511 -22.10 -4.79 29.00
N LEU A 512 -21.73 -5.52 30.04
CA LEU A 512 -22.64 -6.22 30.94
C LEU A 512 -23.10 -5.24 32.02
N GLY A 513 -24.41 -5.23 32.27
CA GLY A 513 -25.11 -4.29 33.15
C GLY A 513 -24.77 -4.44 34.62
#